data_AF-A0A6I4I6W4-F1
#
_entry.id   AF-A0A6I4I6W4-F1
#
_cell.length_a   1.000
_cell.length_b   1.000
_cell.length_c   1.000
_cell.angle_alpha   90.00
_cell.angle_beta   90.00
_cell.angle_gamma   90.00
#
_symmetry.space_group_name_H-M   'P 1'
#
loop_
_entity.id
_entity.type
_entity.pdbx_description
1 polymer ?
#
loop_
_entity_poly.entity_id
_entity_poly.type
_entity_poly.pdbx_seq_one_letter_code
_entity_poly.pdbx_strand_id
1 'polypeptide(L)'
;MFLVIQHADIKTQEKYLPLMRAAVKEGKAHPANLALLEDRLAIRQGKKQIYGSQISIDKTGKATIDAIDDEPNVNKRRAAVGLQPLENYVKQWEIEYHLPAN
;
A
#
# COMPACT_ATOMS: atom_id res chain seq x y z
N MET A 1 6.92 7.49 14.57
CA MET A 1 7.84 7.81 13.47
C MET A 1 7.22 7.57 12.08
N PHE A 2 6.67 6.38 11.81
CA PHE A 2 6.06 6.06 10.50
C PHE A 2 5.09 7.12 9.95
N LEU A 3 4.12 7.59 10.74
CA LEU A 3 3.10 8.53 10.26
C LEU A 3 3.68 9.84 9.70
N VAL A 4 4.82 10.30 10.23
CA VAL A 4 5.53 11.49 9.74
C VAL A 4 6.11 11.22 8.35
N ILE A 5 6.82 10.10 8.19
CA ILE A 5 7.41 9.70 6.90
C ILE A 5 6.32 9.44 5.86
N GLN A 6 5.25 8.74 6.26
CA GLN A 6 4.14 8.34 5.39
C GLN A 6 3.41 9.53 4.72
N HIS A 7 3.47 10.72 5.33
CA HIS A 7 2.81 11.92 4.83
C HIS A 7 3.80 13.03 4.42
N ALA A 8 5.11 12.77 4.53
CA ALA A 8 6.14 13.69 4.05
C ALA A 8 6.14 13.80 2.52
N ASP A 9 6.94 14.73 1.99
CA ASP A 9 7.21 14.86 0.56
C ASP A 9 7.94 13.61 0.01
N ILE A 10 7.90 13.43 -1.30
CA ILE A 10 8.45 12.25 -1.97
C ILE A 10 9.95 12.05 -1.70
N LYS A 11 10.75 13.12 -1.64
CA LYS A 11 12.20 13.01 -1.41
C LYS A 11 12.48 12.51 0.00
N THR A 12 11.69 12.97 0.98
CA THR A 12 11.77 12.48 2.35
C THR A 12 11.37 10.99 2.45
N GLN A 13 10.30 10.58 1.76
CA GLN A 13 9.89 9.17 1.71
C GLN A 13 10.99 8.28 1.13
N GLU A 14 11.57 8.67 -0.01
CA GLU A 14 12.65 7.95 -0.67
C GLU A 14 13.88 7.84 0.24
N LYS A 15 14.25 8.93 0.91
CA LYS A 15 15.40 8.99 1.83
C LYS A 15 15.26 8.00 2.99
N TYR A 16 14.07 7.87 3.57
CA TYR A 16 13.85 7.04 4.77
C TYR A 16 13.35 5.62 4.47
N LEU A 17 12.95 5.31 3.23
CA LEU A 17 12.49 3.97 2.87
C LEU A 17 13.53 2.87 3.17
N PRO A 18 14.84 3.02 2.86
CA PRO A 18 15.85 2.02 3.24
C PRO A 18 15.94 1.79 4.75
N LEU A 19 15.82 2.85 5.56
CA LEU A 19 15.82 2.76 7.02
C LEU A 19 14.58 2.01 7.53
N MET A 20 13.41 2.28 6.93
CA MET A 20 12.17 1.58 7.29
C MET A 20 12.26 0.08 6.97
N ARG A 21 12.86 -0.29 5.82
CA ARG A 21 13.12 -1.69 5.47
C ARG A 21 14.03 -2.38 6.48
N ALA A 22 15.12 -1.72 6.88
CA ALA A 22 16.02 -2.24 7.90
C ALA A 22 15.30 -2.43 9.25
N ALA A 23 14.52 -1.44 9.68
CA ALA A 23 13.77 -1.50 10.93
C ALA A 23 12.75 -2.66 10.94
N VAL A 24 12.05 -2.93 9.84
CA VAL A 24 11.16 -4.09 9.72
C VAL A 24 11.94 -5.40 9.79
N LYS A 25 13.07 -5.50 9.08
CA LYS A 25 13.94 -6.69 9.11
C LYS A 25 14.47 -7.00 10.52
N GLU A 26 14.74 -5.95 11.31
CA GLU A 26 15.18 -6.05 12.70
C GLU A 26 14.03 -6.21 13.71
N GLY A 27 12.77 -6.29 13.25
CA GLY A 27 11.59 -6.40 14.13
C GLY A 27 11.27 -5.13 14.92
N LYS A 28 11.86 -3.99 14.55
CA LYS A 28 11.68 -2.68 15.20
C LYS A 28 10.54 -1.84 14.61
N ALA A 29 9.92 -2.33 13.54
CA ALA A 29 8.78 -1.69 12.90
C ALA A 29 7.81 -2.73 12.33
N HIS A 30 6.52 -2.39 12.26
CA HIS A 30 5.51 -3.28 11.69
C HIS A 30 5.65 -3.39 10.16
N PRO A 31 5.68 -4.61 9.59
CA PRO A 31 5.74 -4.82 8.14
C PRO A 31 4.63 -4.11 7.36
N ALA A 32 3.40 -4.08 7.92
CA ALA A 32 2.28 -3.37 7.33
C ALA A 32 2.59 -1.88 7.06
N ASN A 33 3.30 -1.20 7.98
CA ASN A 33 3.68 0.20 7.78
C ASN A 33 4.63 0.38 6.59
N LEU A 34 5.58 -0.54 6.41
CA LEU A 34 6.46 -0.52 5.24
C LEU A 34 5.67 -0.75 3.95
N ALA A 35 4.76 -1.72 3.93
CA ALA A 35 3.90 -1.99 2.77
C ALA A 35 3.09 -0.75 2.34
N LEU A 36 2.52 -0.01 3.30
CA LEU A 36 1.79 1.24 3.03
C LEU A 36 2.69 2.34 2.46
N LEU A 37 3.96 2.41 2.89
CA LEU A 37 4.92 3.40 2.38
C LEU A 37 5.39 3.04 0.97
N GLU A 38 5.63 1.75 0.70
CA GLU A 38 6.06 1.27 -0.61
C GLU A 38 5.00 1.52 -1.68
N ASP A 39 3.73 1.18 -1.40
CA ASP A 39 2.63 1.46 -2.33
C ASP A 39 2.45 2.97 -2.55
N ARG A 40 2.55 3.78 -1.49
CA ARG A 40 2.45 5.24 -1.61
C ARG A 40 3.53 5.82 -2.51
N LEU A 41 4.77 5.37 -2.33
CA LEU A 41 5.87 5.80 -3.17
C LEU A 41 5.69 5.31 -4.62
N ALA A 42 5.21 4.08 -4.82
CA ALA A 42 4.92 3.54 -6.15
C ALA A 42 3.92 4.42 -6.91
N ILE A 43 2.77 4.75 -6.31
CA ILE A 43 1.77 5.62 -6.94
C ILE A 43 2.33 7.02 -7.24
N ARG A 44 3.07 7.61 -6.29
CA ARG A 44 3.72 8.92 -6.50
C ARG A 44 4.78 8.90 -7.61
N GLN A 45 5.33 7.75 -7.94
CA GLN A 45 6.28 7.54 -9.04
C GLN A 45 5.60 7.06 -10.34
N GLY A 46 4.27 7.01 -10.41
CA GLY A 46 3.53 6.52 -11.57
C GLY A 46 3.65 5.00 -11.80
N LYS A 47 4.00 4.24 -10.76
CA LYS A 47 4.13 2.77 -10.79
C LYS A 47 2.90 2.11 -10.20
N LYS A 48 2.72 0.82 -10.49
CA LYS A 48 1.69 -0.01 -9.89
C LYS A 48 2.00 -0.36 -8.43
N GLN A 49 0.96 -0.57 -7.65
CA GLN A 49 1.03 -0.98 -6.25
C GLN A 49 1.45 -2.45 -6.11
N ILE A 50 2.04 -2.78 -4.96
CA ILE A 50 2.39 -4.16 -4.59
C ILE A 50 1.28 -4.77 -3.75
N TYR A 51 0.70 -3.99 -2.82
CA TYR A 51 -0.27 -4.47 -1.82
C TYR A 51 -1.68 -3.88 -2.00
N GLY A 52 -1.87 -2.89 -2.87
CA GLY A 52 -3.18 -2.29 -3.13
C GLY A 52 -3.71 -1.45 -1.97
N SER A 53 -2.85 -0.68 -1.31
CA SER A 53 -3.22 0.11 -0.13
C SER A 53 -3.60 1.56 -0.41
N GLN A 54 -3.23 2.11 -1.57
CA GLN A 54 -3.59 3.45 -1.99
C GLN A 54 -4.92 3.42 -2.75
N ILE A 55 -5.75 4.41 -2.41
CA ILE A 55 -7.06 4.67 -2.99
C ILE A 55 -7.04 6.09 -3.51
N SER A 56 -7.50 6.28 -4.74
CA SER A 56 -7.74 7.58 -5.35
C SER A 56 -9.21 7.95 -5.20
N ILE A 57 -9.47 9.22 -4.90
CA ILE A 57 -10.83 9.77 -4.85
C ILE A 57 -10.95 10.79 -5.99
N ASP A 58 -11.91 10.59 -6.87
CA ASP A 58 -12.13 11.50 -8.00
C ASP A 58 -12.89 12.77 -7.58
N LYS A 59 -13.12 13.67 -8.54
CA LYS A 59 -13.85 14.93 -8.30
C LYS A 59 -15.31 14.75 -7.88
N THR A 60 -15.88 13.57 -8.12
CA THR A 60 -17.25 13.21 -7.73
C THR A 60 -17.32 12.59 -6.34
N GLY A 61 -16.17 12.35 -5.69
CA GLY A 61 -16.07 11.68 -4.41
C GLY A 61 -16.03 10.16 -4.51
N LYS A 62 -16.00 9.60 -5.72
CA LYS A 62 -15.93 8.15 -5.91
C LYS A 62 -14.51 7.66 -5.63
N ALA A 63 -14.41 6.68 -4.74
CA ALA A 63 -13.15 6.01 -4.44
C ALA A 63 -12.87 4.89 -5.46
N THR A 64 -11.61 4.77 -5.86
CA THR A 64 -11.12 3.69 -6.72
C THR A 64 -9.74 3.24 -6.25
N ILE A 65 -9.47 1.94 -6.31
CA ILE A 65 -8.13 1.43 -6.06
C ILE A 65 -7.21 1.69 -7.26
N ASP A 66 -6.00 2.18 -7.01
CA ASP A 66 -5.01 2.37 -8.08
C ASP A 66 -4.45 1.01 -8.55
N ALA A 67 -3.94 0.95 -9.79
CA ALA A 67 -3.48 -0.28 -10.42
C ALA A 67 -2.46 -1.06 -9.58
N ILE A 68 -2.62 -2.38 -9.51
CA ILE A 68 -1.77 -3.31 -8.75
C ILE A 68 -0.97 -4.17 -9.74
N ASP A 69 0.27 -4.48 -9.41
CA ASP A 69 1.19 -5.16 -10.33
C ASP A 69 0.80 -6.62 -10.62
N ASP A 70 0.45 -7.37 -9.57
CA ASP A 70 0.06 -8.78 -9.64
C ASP A 70 -1.18 -9.00 -8.75
N GLU A 71 -2.34 -8.59 -9.26
CA GLU A 71 -3.62 -8.67 -8.58
C GLU A 71 -3.95 -10.07 -8.06
N PRO A 72 -3.82 -11.17 -8.84
CA PRO A 72 -4.23 -12.49 -8.37
C PRO A 72 -3.48 -12.98 -7.12
N ASN A 73 -2.23 -12.53 -6.90
CA ASN A 73 -1.44 -12.90 -5.73
C ASN A 73 -1.35 -11.79 -4.66
N VAL A 74 -2.08 -10.68 -4.80
CA VAL A 74 -2.00 -9.56 -3.85
C VAL A 74 -2.29 -9.98 -2.41
N ASN A 75 -3.28 -10.85 -2.20
CA ASN A 75 -3.65 -11.31 -0.86
C ASN A 75 -2.57 -12.19 -0.21
N LYS A 76 -1.77 -12.93 -1.01
CA LYS A 76 -0.60 -13.65 -0.48
C LYS A 76 0.44 -12.68 0.07
N ARG A 77 0.71 -11.59 -0.66
CA ARG A 77 1.63 -10.52 -0.21
C ARG A 77 1.09 -9.78 1.00
N ARG A 78 -0.20 -9.44 1.02
CA ARG A 78 -0.87 -8.77 2.14
C ARG A 78 -0.80 -9.60 3.42
N ALA A 79 -1.09 -10.90 3.35
CA ALA A 79 -0.99 -11.81 4.50
C ALA A 79 0.44 -11.87 5.07
N ALA A 80 1.47 -11.90 4.21
CA ALA A 80 2.87 -11.94 4.64
C ALA A 80 3.32 -10.71 5.44
N VAL A 81 2.63 -9.59 5.31
CA VAL A 81 2.93 -8.34 6.05
C VAL A 81 1.87 -8.00 7.12
N GLY A 82 0.91 -8.89 7.35
CA GLY A 82 -0.15 -8.72 8.35
C GLY A 82 -1.29 -7.79 7.93
N LEU A 83 -1.47 -7.56 6.63
CA LEU A 83 -2.63 -6.83 6.09
C LEU A 83 -3.80 -7.79 5.85
N GLN A 84 -5.01 -7.32 6.14
CA GLN A 84 -6.25 -8.03 5.81
C GLN A 84 -6.40 -8.22 4.29
N PRO A 85 -7.20 -9.20 3.80
CA PRO A 85 -7.52 -9.34 2.38
C PRO A 85 -7.98 -8.03 1.73
N LEU A 86 -7.63 -7.83 0.46
CA LEU A 86 -7.84 -6.59 -0.26
C LEU A 86 -9.33 -6.23 -0.35
N GLU A 87 -10.17 -7.21 -0.65
CA GLU A 87 -11.62 -7.13 -0.72
C GLU A 87 -12.22 -6.59 0.59
N ASN A 88 -11.70 -7.04 1.74
CA ASN A 88 -12.15 -6.55 3.04
C ASN A 88 -11.67 -5.13 3.31
N TYR A 89 -10.44 -4.81 2.89
CA TYR A 89 -9.88 -3.47 3.02
C TYR A 89 -10.65 -2.44 2.19
N VAL A 90 -11.01 -2.76 0.95
CA VAL A 90 -11.62 -1.77 0.05
C VAL A 90 -13.11 -1.52 0.32
N LYS A 91 -13.79 -2.44 1.05
CA LYS A 91 -15.18 -2.26 1.49
C LYS A 91 -15.40 -1.01 2.33
N GLN A 92 -14.42 -0.60 3.13
CA GLN A 92 -14.52 0.64 3.93
C GLN A 92 -14.54 1.92 3.06
N TRP A 93 -14.20 1.78 1.77
CA TRP A 93 -14.23 2.83 0.76
C TRP A 93 -15.40 2.66 -0.21
N GLU A 94 -16.35 1.77 0.08
CA GLU A 94 -17.49 1.44 -0.79
C GLU A 94 -17.08 0.93 -2.19
N ILE A 95 -15.88 0.36 -2.30
CA ILE A 95 -15.38 -0.24 -3.53
C ILE A 95 -15.77 -1.71 -3.54
N GLU A 96 -16.52 -2.11 -4.57
CA GLU A 96 -16.72 -3.51 -4.90
C GLU A 96 -15.50 -4.02 -5.68
N TYR A 97 -14.73 -4.93 -5.07
CA TYR A 97 -13.55 -5.53 -5.68
C TYR A 97 -13.61 -7.04 -5.56
N HIS A 98 -13.35 -7.71 -6.68
CA HIS A 98 -13.25 -9.16 -6.78
C HIS A 98 -11.86 -9.48 -7.31
N LEU A 99 -11.15 -10.40 -6.64
CA LEU A 99 -9.87 -10.88 -7.15
C LEU A 99 -10.06 -11.46 -8.55
N PRO A 100 -9.22 -11.07 -9.52
CA PRO A 100 -9.26 -11.68 -10.85
C PRO A 100 -8.92 -13.18 -10.76
N ALA A 101 -9.60 -13.98 -11.58
CA ALA A 101 -9.29 -15.40 -11.72
C ALA A 101 -7.88 -15.58 -12.32
N ASN A 102 -7.18 -16.63 -11.88
CA ASN A 102 -5.88 -17.05 -12.44
C ASN A 102 -6.04 -17.76 -13.79
#